data_AF-J6DDP8-F1
#
_entry.id   AF-J6DDP8-F1
#
_cell.length_a   1.000
_cell.length_b   1.000
_cell.length_c   1.000
_cell.angle_alpha   90.00
_cell.angle_beta   90.00
_cell.angle_gamma   90.00
#
_symmetry.space_group_name_H-M   'P 1'
#
loop_
_entity.id
_entity.type
_entity.pdbx_description
1 polymer ?
#
loop_
_entity_poly.entity_id
_entity_poly.type
_entity_poly.pdbx_seq_one_letter_code
_entity_poly.pdbx_strand_id
1 'polypeptide(L)' 'MRDATEATMTPKSDEELKELVSLARLVAYARENAKDLNAEFSAYCLDLALGALMHDLDRSGVSLSHESGQDGGDLLGTRH' A
#
# COMPACT_ATOMS: atom_id res chain seq x y z
N MET A 1 -23.94 26.30 -4.02
CA MET A 1 -23.76 24.92 -3.55
C MET A 1 -22.76 24.27 -4.47
N ARG A 2 -21.53 24.03 -4.01
CA ARG A 2 -20.51 23.26 -4.73
C ARG A 2 -20.27 21.99 -3.91
N ASP A 3 -20.36 20.89 -4.63
CA ASP A 3 -20.41 19.52 -4.17
C ASP A 3 -19.12 19.10 -3.45
N ALA A 4 -19.29 18.33 -2.38
CA ALA A 4 -18.24 17.91 -1.46
C ALA A 4 -17.91 16.45 -1.71
N THR A 5 -16.93 16.18 -2.57
CA THR A 5 -16.36 14.84 -2.78
C THR A 5 -14.85 14.93 -3.04
N GLU A 6 -14.12 15.67 -2.21
CA GLU A 6 -12.66 15.55 -2.16
C GLU A 6 -12.32 14.32 -1.32
N ALA A 7 -11.88 13.25 -1.98
CA ALA A 7 -11.51 11.99 -1.37
C ALA A 7 -10.46 12.21 -0.27
N THR A 8 -10.89 12.13 0.98
CA THR A 8 -10.06 12.21 2.18
C THR A 8 -9.24 10.94 2.34
N MET A 9 -8.19 10.78 1.53
CA MET A 9 -7.02 10.03 1.99
C MET A 9 -6.42 10.82 3.15
N THR A 10 -6.63 10.35 4.38
CA THR A 10 -6.13 11.04 5.57
C THR A 10 -4.61 11.07 5.50
N PRO A 11 -3.92 12.21 5.71
CA PRO A 11 -2.45 12.32 5.62
C PRO A 11 -1.69 11.33 6.53
N LYS A 12 -2.39 10.75 7.52
CA LYS A 12 -1.89 9.71 8.41
C LYS A 12 -1.63 8.36 7.69
N SER A 13 -2.48 7.95 6.74
CA SER A 13 -2.31 6.68 6.02
C SER A 13 -1.11 6.70 5.08
N ASP A 14 -0.84 7.86 4.46
CA ASP A 14 0.32 8.03 3.58
C ASP A 14 1.63 8.01 4.37
N GLU A 15 1.66 8.58 5.57
CA GLU A 15 2.82 8.53 6.44
C GLU A 15 3.06 7.11 6.96
N GLU A 16 2.01 6.42 7.40
CA GLU A 16 2.09 5.00 7.81
C GLU A 16 2.61 4.11 6.66
N LEU A 17 2.16 4.35 5.42
CA LEU A 17 2.67 3.63 4.25
C LEU A 17 4.15 3.93 3.99
N LYS A 18 4.58 5.20 4.11
CA LYS A 18 5.99 5.57 3.97
C LYS A 18 6.86 4.95 5.06
N GLU A 19 6.38 4.90 6.29
CA GLU A 19 7.06 4.25 7.41
C GLU A 19 7.22 2.75 7.14
N LEU A 20 6.17 2.07 6.69
CA LEU A 20 6.23 0.65 6.32
C LEU A 20 7.23 0.39 5.19
N VAL A 21 7.21 1.22 4.14
CA VAL A 21 8.18 1.11 3.03
C VAL A 21 9.61 1.34 3.53
N SER A 22 9.80 2.33 4.40
CA SER A 22 11.11 2.65 4.98
C SER A 22 11.63 1.51 5.85
N LEU A 23 10.76 0.91 6.65
CA LEU A 23 11.09 -0.24 7.48
C LEU A 23 11.44 -1.48 6.64
N ALA A 24 10.67 -1.77 5.59
CA ALA A 24 10.96 -2.88 4.67
C ALA A 24 12.34 -2.72 4.01
N ARG A 25 12.68 -1.51 3.58
CA ARG A 25 14.02 -1.20 3.03
C ARG A 25 15.13 -1.42 4.05
N LEU A 26 14.93 -0.99 5.30
CA LEU A 26 15.90 -1.19 6.37
C LEU A 26 16.12 -2.68 6.67
N VAL A 27 15.04 -3.46 6.76
CA VAL A 27 15.13 -4.92 7.01
C VAL A 27 15.83 -5.63 5.85
N ALA A 28 15.53 -5.26 4.60
CA ALA A 28 16.21 -5.81 3.43
C ALA A 28 17.71 -5.52 3.44
N TYR A 29 18.11 -4.29 3.79
CA TYR A 29 19.52 -3.93 3.95
C TYR A 29 20.20 -4.72 5.08
N ALA A 30 19.56 -4.81 6.24
CA ALA A 30 20.08 -5.56 7.38
C ALA A 30 20.25 -7.05 7.04
N ARG A 31 19.32 -7.62 6.26
CA ARG A 31 19.42 -9.00 5.77
C ARG A 31 20.64 -9.20 4.90
N GLU A 32 20.90 -8.29 3.96
CA GLU A 32 22.06 -8.40 3.09
C GLU A 32 23.36 -8.33 3.90
N ASN A 33 23.43 -7.40 4.86
CA ASN A 33 24.56 -7.31 5.79
C ASN A 33 24.73 -8.59 6.62
N ALA A 34 23.64 -9.21 7.06
CA ALA A 34 23.69 -10.47 7.80
C ALA A 34 24.23 -11.62 6.93
N LYS A 35 23.90 -11.64 5.63
CA LYS A 35 24.47 -12.60 4.67
C LYS A 35 25.96 -12.35 4.46
N ASP A 36 26.38 -11.10 4.28
CA ASP A 36 27.78 -10.71 4.12
C ASP A 36 28.63 -11.06 5.35
N LEU A 37 28.04 -10.97 6.55
CA LEU A 37 28.67 -11.36 7.82
C LEU A 37 28.57 -12.86 8.13
N ASN A 38 28.03 -13.67 7.21
CA ASN A 38 27.81 -15.10 7.37
C ASN A 38 26.97 -15.46 8.62
N ALA A 39 26.06 -14.56 9.01
CA ALA A 39 25.13 -14.71 10.12
C ALA A 39 23.79 -15.31 9.62
N GLU A 40 23.84 -16.57 9.17
CA GLU A 40 22.73 -17.23 8.46
C GLU A 40 21.41 -17.23 9.25
N PHE A 41 21.46 -17.48 10.55
CA PHE A 41 20.25 -17.45 11.39
C PHE A 41 19.63 -16.06 11.47
N SER A 42 20.45 -15.01 11.58
CA SER A 42 19.99 -13.63 11.57
C SER A 42 19.39 -13.26 10.21
N ALA A 43 20.03 -13.66 9.11
CA ALA A 43 19.52 -13.46 7.76
C ALA A 43 18.14 -14.14 7.57
N TYR A 44 17.99 -15.36 8.05
CA TYR A 44 16.70 -16.08 8.02
C TYR A 44 15.60 -15.35 8.80
N CYS A 45 15.87 -14.90 10.03
CA CYS A 45 14.91 -14.12 10.81
C CYS A 45 14.51 -12.82 10.08
N LEU A 46 15.45 -12.17 9.41
CA LEU A 46 15.20 -10.95 8.65
C LEU A 46 14.39 -11.22 7.36
N ASP A 47 14.56 -12.37 6.71
CA ASP A 47 13.70 -12.80 5.60
C ASP A 47 12.25 -13.00 6.05
N LEU A 48 12.02 -13.61 7.22
CA LEU A 48 10.68 -13.76 7.79
C LEU A 48 10.05 -12.38 8.09
N ALA A 49 10.81 -11.48 8.70
CA ALA A 49 10.35 -10.13 9.01
C ALA A 49 10.01 -9.35 7.73
N LEU A 50 10.84 -9.47 6.69
CA LEU A 50 10.58 -8.82 5.40
C LEU A 50 9.31 -9.36 4.74
N GLY A 51 9.07 -10.68 4.80
CA GLY A 51 7.84 -11.28 4.30
C GLY A 51 6.59 -10.74 4.99
N ALA A 52 6.62 -10.59 6.32
CA ALA A 52 5.52 -9.97 7.06
C ALA A 52 5.29 -8.50 6.66
N LEU A 53 6.37 -7.72 6.49
CA LEU A 53 6.28 -6.33 6.04
C LEU A 53 5.71 -6.20 4.62
N MET A 54 6.04 -7.12 3.70
CA MET A 54 5.46 -7.12 2.36
C MET A 54 3.95 -7.38 2.40
N HIS A 55 3.52 -8.32 3.23
CA HIS A 55 2.10 -8.57 3.46
C HIS A 55 1.36 -7.35 4.05
N ASP A 56 1.99 -6.65 5.00
CA ASP A 56 1.41 -5.43 5.59
C ASP A 56 1.35 -4.26 4.61
N LEU A 57 2.32 -4.15 3.70
CA LEU A 57 2.31 -3.18 2.60
C LEU A 57 1.19 -3.45 1.61
N ASP A 58 1.02 -4.71 1.19
CA ASP A 58 -0.07 -5.12 0.30
C ASP A 58 -1.44 -4.84 0.94
N ARG A 59 -1.56 -5.08 2.25
CA ARG A 59 -2.78 -4.76 3.01
C ARG A 59 -3.01 -3.26 3.15
N SER A 60 -1.94 -2.48 3.32
CA SER A 60 -2.02 -1.01 3.47
C SER A 60 -2.30 -0.31 2.15
N GLY A 61 -1.99 -0.94 1.01
CA GLY A 61 -2.29 -0.47 -0.35
C GLY A 61 -3.72 -0.77 -0.85
N VAL A 62 -4.56 -1.41 -0.03
CA VAL A 62 -5.95 -1.78 -0.38
C VAL A 62 -6.86 -1.15 0.67
N SER A 63 -7.51 -0.02 0.40
CA SER A 63 -8.59 0.07 -0.59
C SER A 63 -8.49 1.36 -1.39
N LEU A 64 -7.77 1.34 -2.52
CA LEU A 64 -8.17 2.17 -3.65
C LEU A 64 -9.53 1.63 -4.08
N SER A 65 -10.61 2.18 -3.50
CA SER A 65 -11.94 2.01 -4.05
C SER A 65 -11.81 2.37 -5.52
N HIS A 66 -11.93 1.36 -6.37
CA HIS A 66 -12.18 1.56 -7.78
C HIS A 66 -13.57 2.21 -7.83
N GLU A 67 -13.62 3.53 -7.70
CA GLU A 67 -14.72 4.32 -8.19
C GLU A 67 -14.71 4.14 -9.71
N SER A 68 -15.33 3.03 -10.14
CA SER A 68 -15.94 2.98 -11.45
C SER A 68 -16.95 4.12 -11.45
N GLY A 69 -16.51 5.31 -11.84
CA GLY A 69 -17.38 6.38 -12.33
C GLY A 69 -18.06 5.86 -13.59
N GLN A 70 -19.07 5.01 -13.40
CA GLN A 70 -20.03 4.67 -14.45
C GLN A 70 -21.09 5.77 -14.43
N ASP A 71 -20.65 6.99 -14.71
CA ASP A 71 -21.50 8.09 -15.18
C ASP A 71 -21.75 7.85 -16.67
N GLY A 72 -22.59 6.86 -16.95
CA GLY A 72 -23.12 6.56 -18.28
C GLY A 72 -24.61 6.81 -18.24
N GLY A 73 -24.97 8.09 -18.29
CA GLY A 73 -26.33 8.60 -18.10
C GLY A 73 -27.41 7.80 -18.84
N ASP A 74 -28.43 7.45 -18.07
CA ASP A 74 -29.80 7.49 -18.57
C ASP A 74 -30.04 8.82 -19.29
N LEU A 75 -30.75 8.76 -20.41
CA LEU A 75 -31.52 9.82 -21.09
C LEU A 75 -31.28 9.85 -22.62
N LEU A 76 -31.82 8.88 -23.35
CA LEU A 76 -32.44 9.17 -24.65
C LEU A 76 -33.40 8.05 -25.07
N GLY A 77 -34.71 8.33 -25.14
CA GLY A 77 -35.62 7.35 -25.74
C GLY A 77 -37.13 7.53 -25.63
N THR A 78 -37.68 8.66 -25.17
CA THR A 78 -39.09 8.98 -25.45
C THR A 78 -39.17 9.86 -26.69
N ARG A 79 -39.57 9.28 -27.83
CA ARG A 79 -40.29 10.03 -28.86
C ARG A 79 -40.99 9.11 -29.89
N HIS A 80 -42.32 9.15 -29.75
CA HIS A 80 -43.39 9.19 -30.76
C HIS A 80 -43.49 8.06 -31.80
#